data_AF-A0ABD3U2X8-F1
#
_entry.id   AF-A0ABD3U2X8-F1
#
_cell.length_a   1.000
_cell.length_b   1.000
_cell.length_c   1.000
_cell.angle_alpha   90.00
_cell.angle_beta   90.00
_cell.angle_gamma   90.00
#
_symmetry.space_group_name_H-M   'P 1'
#
loop_
_entity.id
_entity.type
_entity.pdbx_description
1 polymer ?
#
loop_
_entity_poly.entity_id
_entity_poly.type
_entity_poly.pdbx_seq_one_letter_code
_entity_poly.pdbx_strand_id
1 'polypeptide(L)'
;MRHSSGQDLLSCSIIMRHSSGQDLLSCSIIMRHYSGQDLLSCSIIMRHYSGQDLLSCSIIMRHISGQDLSCSIIMRHISGQDLLSCSIIMRHISGQDILSCSIIMRHFRARPQL
;
A
#
# COMPACT_ATOMS: atom_id res chain seq x y z
N MET A 1 -6.39 12.45 4.02
CA MET A 1 -6.02 13.75 4.60
C MET A 1 -4.52 13.98 4.37
N ARG A 2 -4.18 15.28 4.21
CA ARG A 2 -2.87 15.92 3.97
C ARG A 2 -2.34 15.92 2.53
N HIS A 3 -2.52 17.06 1.87
CA HIS A 3 -1.61 17.54 0.82
C HIS A 3 -0.35 18.04 1.54
N SER A 4 0.81 17.46 1.22
CA SER A 4 2.09 17.91 1.77
C SER A 4 3.01 18.25 0.61
N SER A 5 2.85 19.47 0.09
CA SER A 5 3.82 20.13 -0.77
C SER A 5 4.85 20.82 0.12
N GLY A 6 5.81 20.04 0.63
CA GLY A 6 6.96 20.56 1.38
C GLY A 6 8.21 20.38 0.55
N GLN A 7 9.06 21.40 0.46
CA GLN A 7 10.32 21.34 -0.29
C GLN A 7 11.22 20.20 0.19
N ASP A 8 11.13 19.79 1.46
CA ASP A 8 12.09 18.86 2.09
C ASP A 8 11.44 17.57 2.62
N LEU A 9 10.53 16.96 1.85
CA LEU A 9 9.82 15.76 2.32
C LEU A 9 10.61 14.48 2.01
N LEU A 10 11.59 14.16 2.86
CA LEU A 10 12.52 13.04 2.64
C LEU A 10 11.86 11.64 2.59
N SER A 11 10.79 11.41 3.36
CA SER A 11 10.09 10.11 3.37
C SER A 11 8.62 10.19 3.73
N CYS A 12 7.81 9.30 3.16
CA CYS A 12 6.42 9.07 3.55
C CYS A 12 6.14 7.57 3.70
N SER A 13 5.60 7.16 4.85
CA SER A 13 5.24 5.76 5.09
C SER A 13 3.88 5.62 5.74
N ILE A 14 3.03 4.73 5.22
CA ILE A 14 1.81 4.28 5.91
C ILE A 14 2.03 2.83 6.37
N ILE A 15 1.86 2.57 7.67
CA ILE A 15 2.03 1.24 8.24
C ILE A 15 0.74 0.82 8.95
N MET A 16 0.14 -0.28 8.51
CA MET A 16 -0.94 -0.99 9.20
C MET A 16 -0.39 -2.32 9.73
N ARG A 17 -0.50 -2.56 11.05
CA ARG A 17 0.20 -3.67 11.73
C ARG A 17 -0.65 -4.90 12.02
N HIS A 18 -1.90 -4.72 12.43
CA HIS A 18 -2.82 -5.79 12.74
C HIS A 18 -4.24 -5.28 12.57
N SER A 19 -5.03 -6.04 11.82
CA SER A 19 -6.46 -5.78 11.65
C SER A 19 -7.12 -7.13 11.47
N SER A 20 -7.91 -7.46 12.49
CA SER A 20 -8.65 -8.71 12.59
C SER A 20 -10.09 -8.40 12.97
N GLY A 21 -11.03 -8.94 12.22
CA GLY A 21 -12.46 -8.75 12.46
C GLY A 21 -13.25 -9.84 11.76
N GLN A 22 -14.39 -10.21 12.35
CA GLN A 22 -15.29 -11.22 11.78
C GLN A 22 -15.85 -10.72 10.44
N ASP A 23 -16.32 -9.48 10.42
CA ASP A 23 -17.04 -8.89 9.26
C ASP A 23 -16.22 -7.79 8.56
N LEU A 24 -14.94 -8.04 8.32
CA LEU A 24 -14.05 -7.04 7.74
C LEU A 24 -14.21 -6.96 6.20
N LEU A 25 -15.36 -6.49 5.73
CA LEU A 25 -15.78 -6.56 4.32
C LEU A 25 -14.79 -5.94 3.31
N SER A 26 -14.11 -4.85 3.69
CA SER A 26 -13.11 -4.23 2.82
C SER A 26 -12.00 -3.54 3.60
N CYS A 27 -10.77 -3.64 3.09
CA CYS A 27 -9.64 -2.83 3.52
C CYS A 27 -9.04 -2.09 2.35
N SER A 28 -8.87 -0.77 2.49
CA SER A 28 -8.15 0.03 1.49
C SER A 28 -7.15 0.97 2.15
N ILE A 29 -5.93 0.98 1.63
CA ILE A 29 -4.93 2.02 1.94
C ILE A 29 -4.65 2.78 0.67
N ILE A 30 -4.86 4.09 0.70
CA ILE A 30 -4.64 4.96 -0.46
C ILE A 30 -3.69 6.09 -0.08
N MET A 31 -2.54 6.14 -0.75
CA MET A 31 -1.64 7.29 -0.76
C MET A 31 -1.81 8.04 -2.07
N ARG A 32 -2.15 9.34 -2.01
CA ARG A 32 -2.37 10.20 -3.19
C ARG A 32 -1.49 11.45 -3.10
N HIS A 33 -1.01 11.91 -4.26
CA HIS A 33 -0.40 13.23 -4.47
C HIS A 33 0.74 13.54 -3.49
N TYR A 34 1.87 12.86 -3.68
CA TYR A 34 3.09 13.12 -2.92
C TYR A 34 4.16 13.64 -3.87
N SER A 35 4.53 14.90 -3.70
CA SER A 35 5.54 15.57 -4.52
C SER A 35 6.48 16.35 -3.61
N GLY A 36 7.76 16.03 -3.65
CA GLY A 36 8.82 16.77 -2.96
C GLY A 36 10.09 16.75 -3.80
N GLN A 37 10.84 17.85 -3.80
CA GLN A 37 12.08 17.93 -4.56
C GLN A 37 13.07 16.88 -4.05
N ASP A 38 13.17 16.74 -2.72
CA ASP A 38 14.01 15.76 -2.04
C ASP A 38 13.25 14.49 -1.58
N LEU A 39 12.18 14.10 -2.26
CA LEU A 39 11.42 12.90 -1.88
C LEU A 39 12.22 11.62 -2.19
N LEU A 40 12.94 11.12 -1.18
CA LEU A 40 13.77 9.92 -1.28
C LEU A 40 12.97 8.63 -1.24
N SER A 41 11.89 8.57 -0.44
CA SER A 41 11.14 7.33 -0.26
C SER A 41 9.64 7.46 0.03
N CYS A 42 8.85 6.58 -0.60
CA CYS A 42 7.43 6.37 -0.31
C CYS A 42 7.17 4.88 -0.06
N SER A 43 6.49 4.54 1.04
CA SER A 43 6.12 3.15 1.32
C SER A 43 4.73 2.96 1.91
N ILE A 44 4.07 1.86 1.53
CA ILE A 44 2.89 1.36 2.22
C ILE A 44 3.19 -0.05 2.71
N ILE A 45 3.02 -0.28 4.01
CA ILE A 45 3.25 -1.58 4.63
C ILE A 45 1.97 -2.04 5.33
N MET A 46 1.44 -3.18 4.91
CA MET A 46 0.36 -3.92 5.57
C MET A 46 0.91 -5.22 6.13
N ARG A 47 0.72 -5.45 7.43
CA ARG A 47 1.10 -6.67 8.14
C ARG A 47 -0.13 -7.29 8.79
N HIS A 48 -0.21 -8.62 8.75
CA HIS A 48 -1.18 -9.46 9.47
C HIS A 48 -2.62 -8.98 9.35
N TYR A 49 -3.21 -9.27 8.18
CA TYR A 49 -4.59 -8.95 7.88
C TYR A 49 -5.40 -10.24 7.79
N SER A 50 -6.33 -10.44 8.73
CA SER A 50 -7.13 -11.65 8.77
C SER A 50 -8.58 -11.40 9.12
N GLY A 51 -9.52 -11.83 8.27
CA GLY A 51 -10.96 -11.74 8.58
C GLY A 51 -11.71 -12.95 8.05
N GLN A 52 -12.83 -13.29 8.67
CA GLN A 52 -13.68 -14.37 8.18
C GLN A 52 -14.31 -13.93 6.85
N ASP A 53 -14.95 -12.76 6.84
CA ASP A 53 -15.65 -12.21 5.67
C ASP A 53 -14.85 -11.10 4.95
N LEU A 54 -13.54 -11.27 4.83
CA LEU A 54 -12.70 -10.28 4.15
C LEU A 54 -12.91 -10.34 2.63
N LEU A 55 -13.91 -9.67 2.07
CA LEU A 55 -14.21 -9.75 0.63
C LEU A 55 -13.15 -9.08 -0.25
N SER A 56 -12.57 -7.96 0.21
CA SER A 56 -11.61 -7.20 -0.60
C SER A 56 -10.50 -6.53 0.19
N CYS A 57 -9.29 -6.54 -0.38
CA CYS A 57 -8.16 -5.78 0.12
C CYS A 57 -7.49 -5.00 -1.02
N SER A 58 -7.23 -3.71 -0.82
CA SER A 58 -6.59 -2.86 -1.83
C SER A 58 -5.51 -1.95 -1.24
N ILE A 59 -4.39 -1.83 -1.95
CA ILE A 59 -3.39 -0.80 -1.69
C ILE A 59 -3.17 0.00 -2.97
N ILE A 60 -3.28 1.31 -2.87
CA ILE A 60 -3.23 2.21 -4.00
C ILE A 60 -2.23 3.33 -3.71
N MET A 61 -1.20 3.46 -4.54
CA MET A 61 -0.31 4.62 -4.61
C MET A 61 -0.54 5.37 -5.91
N ARG A 62 -0.78 6.68 -5.82
CA ARG A 62 -1.05 7.53 -6.99
C ARG A 62 -0.29 8.85 -6.92
N HIS A 63 0.22 9.29 -8.07
CA HIS A 63 0.82 10.61 -8.26
C HIS A 63 1.97 10.86 -7.27
N ILE A 64 3.02 10.04 -7.38
CA ILE A 64 4.24 10.19 -6.58
C ILE A 64 5.34 10.78 -7.47
N SER A 65 5.97 11.85 -7.01
CA SER A 65 7.09 12.46 -7.71
C SER A 65 8.20 12.97 -6.80
N GLY A 66 9.45 12.77 -7.22
CA GLY A 66 10.64 13.31 -6.53
C GLY A 66 11.90 13.17 -7.38
N GLN A 67 12.99 13.83 -6.97
CA GLN A 67 14.24 13.78 -7.72
C GLN A 67 14.86 12.37 -7.68
N ASP A 68 15.07 11.82 -6.47
CA ASP A 68 15.64 10.48 -6.24
C ASP A 68 14.61 9.54 -5.60
N LEU A 69 13.77 8.87 -6.37
CA LEU A 69 12.58 8.21 -5.84
C LEU A 69 12.76 6.70 -5.59
N SER A 70 12.52 6.28 -4.35
CA SER A 70 12.27 4.87 -3.98
C SER A 70 10.82 4.64 -3.54
N CYS A 71 10.09 3.74 -4.20
CA CYS A 71 8.71 3.40 -3.88
C CYS A 71 8.56 1.92 -3.52
N SER A 72 7.79 1.61 -2.45
CA SER A 72 7.47 0.22 -2.12
C SER A 72 6.06 0.02 -1.57
N ILE A 73 5.43 -1.08 -2.00
CA ILE A 73 4.22 -1.61 -1.37
C ILE A 73 4.54 -2.99 -0.83
N ILE A 74 4.34 -3.19 0.47
CA ILE A 74 4.62 -4.45 1.15
C ILE A 74 3.35 -4.95 1.83
N MET A 75 2.91 -6.14 1.46
CA MET A 75 1.81 -6.87 2.06
C MET A 75 2.31 -8.19 2.65
N ARG A 76 2.04 -8.43 3.93
CA ARG A 76 2.44 -9.66 4.63
C ARG A 76 1.26 -10.27 5.37
N HIS A 77 1.08 -11.58 5.20
CA HIS A 77 0.10 -12.40 5.91
C HIS A 77 -1.32 -11.88 5.72
N ILE A 78 -1.85 -12.04 4.51
CA ILE A 78 -3.24 -11.76 4.18
C ILE A 78 -3.98 -13.08 4.13
N SER A 79 -4.98 -13.24 4.97
CA SER A 79 -5.82 -14.43 4.99
C SER A 79 -7.29 -14.07 5.15
N GLY A 80 -8.14 -14.56 4.28
CA GLY A 80 -9.58 -14.51 4.49
C GLY A 80 -10.23 -15.83 4.16
N GLN A 81 -11.33 -16.16 4.85
CA GLN A 81 -12.18 -17.25 4.41
C GLN A 81 -12.80 -16.81 3.09
N ASP A 82 -13.59 -15.73 3.08
CA ASP A 82 -14.27 -15.26 1.87
C ASP A 82 -13.52 -14.19 1.07
N LEU A 83 -12.19 -14.33 0.94
CA LEU A 83 -11.37 -13.39 0.18
C LEU A 83 -11.55 -13.50 -1.33
N LEU A 84 -12.40 -12.62 -1.88
CA LEU A 84 -12.70 -12.55 -3.31
C LEU A 84 -11.61 -11.83 -4.10
N SER A 85 -11.03 -10.75 -3.55
CA SER A 85 -10.09 -9.93 -4.30
C SER A 85 -9.00 -9.28 -3.44
N CYS A 86 -7.79 -9.24 -3.98
CA CYS A 86 -6.70 -8.44 -3.44
C CYS A 86 -5.99 -7.70 -4.57
N SER A 87 -5.90 -6.37 -4.46
CA SER A 87 -5.33 -5.52 -5.50
C SER A 87 -4.22 -4.63 -4.96
N ILE A 88 -3.17 -4.48 -5.76
CA ILE A 88 -2.11 -3.50 -5.52
C ILE A 88 -1.99 -2.66 -6.79
N ILE A 89 -2.11 -1.34 -6.65
CA ILE A 89 -2.11 -0.42 -7.77
C ILE A 89 -1.09 0.68 -7.50
N MET A 90 -0.11 0.83 -8.40
CA MET A 90 0.76 2.00 -8.48
C MET A 90 0.48 2.74 -9.79
N ARG A 91 0.21 4.05 -9.74
CA ARG A 91 -0.05 4.88 -10.93
C ARG A 91 0.65 6.21 -10.84
N HIS A 92 1.18 6.68 -11.98
CA HIS A 92 1.85 7.98 -12.11
C HIS A 92 2.96 8.15 -11.07
N ILE A 93 3.97 7.28 -11.16
CA ILE A 93 5.22 7.36 -10.40
C ILE A 93 6.25 7.94 -11.35
N SER A 94 6.82 9.09 -11.02
CA SER A 94 7.78 9.79 -11.88
C SER A 94 8.87 10.42 -11.04
N GLY A 95 10.13 10.09 -11.30
CA GLY A 95 11.26 10.79 -10.72
C GLY A 95 12.32 11.08 -11.77
N GLN A 96 13.21 12.01 -11.46
CA GLN A 96 14.37 12.26 -12.32
C GLN A 96 15.27 11.01 -12.33
N ASP A 97 15.46 10.41 -11.15
CA ASP A 97 16.12 9.15 -10.93
C ASP A 97 15.20 8.23 -10.10
N ILE A 98 14.72 7.13 -10.71
CA ILE A 98 13.96 6.10 -9.98
C ILE A 98 14.95 5.05 -9.48
N LEU A 99 15.28 5.13 -8.19
CA LEU A 99 16.23 4.22 -7.54
C LEU A 99 15.64 2.81 -7.38
N SER A 100 14.37 2.72 -6.96
CA SER A 100 13.67 1.43 -6.85
C SER A 100 12.15 1.58 -6.82
N CYS A 101 11.43 0.64 -7.43
CA CYS A 101 9.98 0.52 -7.33
C CYS A 101 9.64 -0.96 -7.13
N SER A 102 9.03 -1.31 -6.00
CA SER A 102 8.73 -2.71 -5.68
C SER A 102 7.33 -2.93 -5.13
N ILE A 103 6.72 -4.05 -5.54
CA ILE A 103 5.53 -4.60 -4.92
C ILE A 103 5.91 -5.96 -4.36
N ILE A 104 5.70 -6.16 -3.07
CA ILE A 104 6.01 -7.40 -2.37
C ILE A 104 4.75 -7.90 -1.67
N MET A 105 4.26 -9.07 -2.09
CA MET A 105 3.20 -9.80 -1.39
C MET A 105 3.75 -11.11 -0.83
N ARG A 106 3.57 -11.35 0.46
CA ARG A 106 4.01 -12.57 1.14
C ARG A 106 2.88 -13.18 1.96
N HIS A 107 2.70 -14.49 1.81
CA HIS A 107 1.67 -15.28 2.49
C HIS A 107 0.25 -14.74 2.22
N PHE A 108 -0.27 -15.06 1.03
CA PHE A 108 -1.66 -14.80 0.64
C PHE A 108 -2.48 -16.09 0.72
N ARG A 109 -3.62 -16.06 1.40
CA ARG A 109 -4.52 -17.21 1.52
C ARG A 109 -5.98 -16.78 1.39
N ALA A 110 -6.65 -17.27 0.35
CA ALA A 110 -8.11 -17.20 0.20
C ALA A 110 -8.67 -18.62 0.31
N ARG A 111 -9.75 -18.83 1.08
CA ARG A 111 -10.42 -20.14 1.19
C ARG A 111 -11.91 -20.01 0.84
N PRO A 112 -12.29 -20.11 -0.44
CA PRO A 112 -13.69 -20.00 -0.83
C PRO A 112 -14.54 -21.04 -0.09
N GLN A 113 -15.73 -20.61 0.39
CA GLN A 113 -16.75 -21.55 0.88
C GLN A 113 -17.27 -22.37 -0.31
N LEU A 114 -17.12 -23.71 -0.22
CA LEU A 114 -17.69 -24.69 -1.14
C LEU A 114 -19.13 -25.01 -0.74
#